data_AF-A0AAV1HA44-F1
#
_entry.id   AF-A0AAV1HA44-F1
#
_cell.length_a   1.000
_cell.length_b   1.000
_cell.length_c   1.000
_cell.angle_alpha   90.00
_cell.angle_beta   90.00
_cell.angle_gamma   90.00
#
_symmetry.space_group_name_H-M   'P 1'
#
loop_
_entity.id
_entity.type
_entity.pdbx_description
1 polymer ?
#
loop_
_entity_poly.entity_id
_entity_poly.type
_entity_poly.pdbx_seq_one_letter_code
_entity_poly.pdbx_strand_id
1 'polypeptide(L)'
;MAGSRMRLELNRVIQGGGRLGVLKGLGRTGQHSLEIPGCLLYTHFGTVPHLTQDTLQTLSDLPSVTQVTLSNIAEHQEVLEEFKDGFWKFAGLHDTVLYCSLHDPAAPSPTGYTTNKTVSVWGSGGRIELTVDKFMALQKTVKPDWYQSMADGETWQNNTSRKRVRKSVDRTLAHLDECLLVHQKSKELEGVEVFGVLEGGDILEERLRSARETAKRPVAGFCLDGLQTGAIDQDLRTQLITALTKELPEDKPRLLQGVGRPDEVLACVEAGVDLFESFFPFQVTERGCALVFSFDISPDPERAVLELDKERDTAGERQQNGDLNLDDQTQMTSFEISLKDKRYHDDFRPLVEGCGCYCCKNHQRAYLHHLLVTNELLAGVLLMIHNTAHYHGFFGALRDALATDKLDLLKRRVLRGREDFEG
;
A
#
# COMPACT_ATOMS: atom_id res chain seq x y z
N MET A 1 24.44 13.42 -15.75
CA MET A 1 23.26 12.73 -15.20
C MET A 1 22.08 13.62 -15.54
N ALA A 2 21.12 13.11 -16.33
CA ALA A 2 19.84 13.80 -16.45
C ALA A 2 19.21 13.79 -15.04
N GLY A 3 18.84 14.96 -14.51
CA GLY A 3 18.19 15.04 -13.20
C GLY A 3 16.87 14.27 -13.18
N SER A 4 16.43 13.84 -11.99
CA SER A 4 15.13 13.21 -11.79
C SER A 4 14.02 14.03 -12.46
N ARG A 5 13.14 13.36 -13.21
CA ARG A 5 11.97 13.99 -13.82
C ARG A 5 10.83 14.13 -12.82
N MET A 6 10.81 13.25 -11.82
CA MET A 6 9.85 13.27 -10.73
C MET A 6 10.04 14.51 -9.86
N ARG A 7 8.96 15.24 -9.61
CA ARG A 7 8.95 16.41 -8.72
C ARG A 7 7.76 16.35 -7.80
N LEU A 8 8.00 16.53 -6.51
CA LEU A 8 6.95 16.66 -5.53
C LEU A 8 6.61 18.13 -5.31
N GLU A 9 5.35 18.50 -5.59
CA GLU A 9 4.81 19.82 -5.28
C GLU A 9 3.83 19.70 -4.11
N LEU A 10 4.18 20.31 -2.97
CA LEU A 10 3.31 20.34 -1.80
C LEU A 10 2.40 21.56 -1.86
N ASN A 11 1.10 21.32 -1.78
CA ASN A 11 0.08 22.36 -1.69
C ASN A 11 -0.10 22.82 -0.24
N ARG A 12 -0.06 21.87 0.71
CA ARG A 12 -0.27 22.13 2.14
C ARG A 12 0.48 21.10 2.98
N VAL A 13 1.05 21.56 4.09
CA VAL A 13 1.53 20.72 5.18
C VAL A 13 0.67 21.03 6.40
N ILE A 14 0.03 20.01 6.96
CA ILE A 14 -0.95 20.13 8.04
C ILE A 14 -0.27 19.98 9.38
N GLN A 15 -0.80 20.68 10.39
CA GLN A 15 -0.34 20.57 11.77
C GLN A 15 -0.51 19.13 12.24
N GLY A 16 0.61 18.44 12.48
CA GLY A 16 0.63 16.99 12.76
C GLY A 16 1.58 16.21 11.85
N GLY A 17 1.85 16.69 10.63
CA GLY A 17 2.81 16.09 9.69
C GLY A 17 2.24 15.68 8.34
N GLY A 18 0.89 15.63 8.21
CA GLY A 18 0.21 15.26 6.97
C GLY A 18 0.50 16.21 5.81
N ARG A 19 0.68 15.64 4.61
CA ARG A 19 1.13 16.34 3.40
C ARG A 19 0.12 16.18 2.29
N LEU A 20 -0.35 17.31 1.74
CA LEU A 20 -1.21 17.36 0.57
C LEU A 20 -0.41 17.94 -0.59
N GLY A 21 -0.39 17.25 -1.73
CA GLY A 21 0.42 17.64 -2.86
C GLY A 21 0.25 16.74 -4.07
N VAL A 22 1.12 16.90 -5.05
CA VAL A 22 1.12 16.13 -6.30
C VAL A 22 2.55 15.80 -6.70
N LEU A 23 2.79 14.53 -7.00
CA LEU A 23 3.98 14.07 -7.73
C LEU A 23 3.75 14.25 -9.22
N LYS A 24 4.60 15.02 -9.89
CA LYS A 24 4.53 15.31 -11.33
C LYS A 24 5.73 14.76 -12.08
N GLY A 25 5.62 14.72 -13.41
CA GLY A 25 6.71 14.27 -14.27
C GLY A 25 6.90 12.76 -14.24
N LEU A 26 5.81 12.02 -13.98
CA LEU A 26 5.85 10.58 -13.78
C LEU A 26 5.72 9.82 -15.11
N GLY A 27 6.22 8.58 -15.09
CA GLY A 27 6.19 7.68 -16.23
C GLY A 27 7.19 8.05 -17.33
N ARG A 28 7.32 7.17 -18.31
CA ARG A 28 8.25 7.31 -19.44
C ARG A 28 8.09 8.62 -20.22
N THR A 29 6.85 9.09 -20.36
CA THR A 29 6.47 10.31 -21.09
C THR A 29 6.53 11.57 -20.22
N GLY A 30 6.63 11.42 -18.89
CA GLY A 30 6.57 12.52 -17.92
C GLY A 30 5.22 13.22 -17.86
N GLN A 31 4.15 12.63 -18.41
CA GLN A 31 2.81 13.23 -18.44
C GLN A 31 1.92 12.82 -17.28
N HIS A 32 2.29 11.76 -16.55
CA HIS A 32 1.51 11.28 -15.41
C HIS A 32 1.77 12.10 -14.16
N SER A 33 0.78 12.13 -13.28
CA SER A 33 0.87 12.73 -11.96
C SER A 33 0.14 11.88 -10.94
N LEU A 34 0.58 11.90 -9.68
CA LEU A 34 -0.06 11.20 -8.57
C LEU A 34 -0.30 12.15 -7.41
N GLU A 35 -1.56 12.30 -7.00
CA GLU A 35 -1.91 13.08 -5.81
C GLU A 35 -1.48 12.38 -4.53
N ILE A 36 -1.05 13.15 -3.52
CA ILE A 36 -0.68 12.64 -2.19
C ILE A 36 -1.53 13.30 -1.08
N PRO A 37 -1.93 12.55 -0.03
CA PRO A 37 -1.69 11.12 0.14
C PRO A 37 -2.46 10.27 -0.88
N GLY A 38 -1.82 9.21 -1.34
CA GLY A 38 -2.34 8.34 -2.38
C GLY A 38 -1.94 6.88 -2.17
N CYS A 39 -2.50 5.99 -2.98
CA CYS A 39 -2.09 4.59 -3.00
C CYS A 39 -1.70 4.13 -4.40
N LEU A 40 -0.89 3.09 -4.48
CA LEU A 40 -0.49 2.43 -5.73
C LEU A 40 -1.49 1.32 -6.04
N LEU A 41 -1.83 1.11 -7.31
CA LEU A 41 -2.73 0.03 -7.73
C LEU A 41 -2.04 -1.33 -7.60
N TYR A 42 -2.53 -2.17 -6.70
CA TYR A 42 -2.00 -3.50 -6.43
C TYR A 42 -2.31 -4.48 -7.57
N THR A 43 -1.31 -5.28 -7.98
CA THR A 43 -1.47 -6.25 -9.06
C THR A 43 -0.73 -7.55 -8.82
N HIS A 44 -1.20 -8.61 -9.48
CA HIS A 44 -0.42 -9.80 -9.77
C HIS A 44 0.07 -9.71 -11.20
N PHE A 45 1.39 -9.58 -11.37
CA PHE A 45 2.02 -9.54 -12.71
C PHE A 45 1.49 -8.42 -13.63
N GLY A 46 1.10 -7.26 -13.07
CA GLY A 46 0.58 -6.11 -13.84
C GLY A 46 -0.93 -6.11 -14.07
N THR A 47 -1.64 -7.15 -13.63
CA THR A 47 -3.10 -7.22 -13.68
C THR A 47 -3.70 -7.15 -12.29
N VAL A 48 -4.68 -6.28 -12.07
CA VAL A 48 -5.44 -6.26 -10.82
C VAL A 48 -6.17 -7.60 -10.70
N PRO A 49 -6.02 -8.35 -9.60
CA PRO A 49 -6.64 -9.66 -9.46
C PRO A 49 -8.13 -9.62 -9.81
N HIS A 50 -8.61 -10.64 -10.52
CA HIS A 50 -10.00 -10.77 -11.01
C HIS A 50 -10.46 -9.79 -12.10
N LEU A 51 -9.71 -8.73 -12.40
CA LEU A 51 -10.14 -7.68 -13.34
C LEU A 51 -9.37 -7.74 -14.65
N THR A 52 -10.08 -7.77 -15.76
CA THR A 52 -9.49 -7.45 -17.07
C THR A 52 -9.16 -5.96 -17.14
N GLN A 53 -8.28 -5.56 -18.06
CA GLN A 53 -7.96 -4.15 -18.29
C GLN A 53 -9.22 -3.34 -18.67
N ASP A 54 -10.10 -3.91 -19.49
CA ASP A 54 -11.37 -3.26 -19.89
C ASP A 54 -12.28 -3.03 -18.68
N THR A 55 -12.43 -4.03 -17.80
CA THR A 55 -13.24 -3.89 -16.58
C THR A 55 -12.62 -2.87 -15.63
N LEU A 56 -11.30 -2.89 -15.46
CA LEU A 56 -10.58 -1.94 -14.63
C LEU A 56 -10.84 -0.50 -15.10
N GLN A 57 -10.78 -0.24 -16.41
CA GLN A 57 -11.03 1.08 -16.98
C GLN A 57 -12.47 1.60 -16.81
N THR A 58 -13.41 0.76 -16.38
CA THR A 58 -14.76 1.22 -15.99
C THR A 58 -14.79 1.92 -14.63
N LEU A 59 -13.74 1.75 -13.81
CA LEU A 59 -13.59 2.41 -12.53
C LEU A 59 -13.07 3.84 -12.74
N SER A 60 -13.64 4.80 -12.02
CA SER A 60 -13.13 6.17 -11.99
C SER A 60 -11.98 6.28 -10.99
N ASP A 61 -11.14 7.30 -11.19
CA ASP A 61 -10.16 7.77 -10.20
C ASP A 61 -9.14 6.70 -9.76
N LEU A 62 -8.79 5.79 -10.68
CA LEU A 62 -7.73 4.81 -10.45
C LEU A 62 -6.37 5.50 -10.25
N PRO A 63 -5.49 4.94 -9.40
CA PRO A 63 -4.14 5.44 -9.25
C PRO A 63 -3.37 5.41 -10.57
N SER A 64 -2.60 6.47 -10.82
CA SER A 64 -1.72 6.54 -11.99
C SER A 64 -0.47 5.66 -11.87
N VAL A 65 -0.24 5.03 -10.72
CA VAL A 65 0.90 4.14 -10.48
C VAL A 65 0.42 2.73 -10.18
N THR A 66 0.89 1.77 -10.98
CA THR A 66 0.66 0.34 -10.85
C THR A 66 1.84 -0.33 -10.17
N GLN A 67 1.59 -1.06 -9.09
CA GLN A 67 2.58 -1.87 -8.40
C GLN A 67 2.68 -3.26 -9.04
N VAL A 68 3.91 -3.70 -9.31
CA VAL A 68 4.27 -5.09 -9.58
C VAL A 68 5.35 -5.55 -8.61
N THR A 69 5.51 -6.86 -8.44
CA THR A 69 6.36 -7.42 -7.39
C THR A 69 7.38 -8.39 -8.01
N LEU A 70 8.62 -8.39 -7.50
CA LEU A 70 9.59 -9.41 -7.88
C LEU A 70 9.19 -10.81 -7.37
N SER A 71 8.39 -10.90 -6.30
CA SER A 71 7.76 -12.16 -5.89
C SER A 71 7.01 -12.84 -7.04
N ASN A 72 6.24 -12.09 -7.84
CA ASN A 72 5.53 -12.69 -8.98
C ASN A 72 6.37 -12.74 -10.26
N ILE A 73 7.38 -11.89 -10.42
CA ILE A 73 8.12 -11.74 -11.70
C ILE A 73 9.36 -12.62 -11.78
N ALA A 74 10.09 -12.80 -10.67
CA ALA A 74 11.45 -13.33 -10.69
C ALA A 74 11.56 -14.75 -11.26
N GLU A 75 10.52 -15.58 -11.12
CA GLU A 75 10.51 -16.95 -11.67
C GLU A 75 10.35 -17.00 -13.19
N HIS A 76 9.90 -15.90 -13.81
CA HIS A 76 9.60 -15.82 -15.24
C HIS A 76 10.66 -15.03 -16.03
N GLN A 77 11.83 -14.74 -15.45
CA GLN A 77 12.85 -13.91 -16.07
C GLN A 77 13.22 -14.38 -17.49
N GLU A 78 13.50 -15.67 -17.67
CA GLU A 78 13.89 -16.24 -18.97
C GLU A 78 12.80 -16.07 -20.04
N VAL A 79 11.54 -16.24 -19.64
CA VAL A 79 10.38 -16.07 -20.54
C VAL A 79 10.25 -14.61 -20.97
N LEU A 80 10.42 -13.68 -20.03
CA LEU A 80 10.34 -12.24 -20.31
C LEU A 80 11.49 -11.76 -21.20
N GLU A 81 12.69 -12.31 -21.01
CA GLU A 81 13.84 -12.04 -21.86
C GLU A 81 13.65 -12.57 -23.29
N GLU A 82 13.05 -13.76 -23.46
CA GLU A 82 12.77 -14.32 -24.78
C GLU A 82 11.61 -13.62 -25.52
N PHE A 83 10.62 -13.07 -24.79
CA PHE A 83 9.47 -12.38 -25.39
C PHE A 83 9.86 -11.16 -26.24
N LYS A 84 11.04 -10.54 -26.01
CA LYS A 84 11.69 -9.42 -26.74
C LYS A 84 10.94 -8.09 -26.82
N ASP A 85 9.61 -8.12 -26.78
CA ASP A 85 8.70 -6.97 -26.80
C ASP A 85 8.58 -6.28 -25.44
N GLY A 86 9.20 -6.85 -24.41
CA GLY A 86 9.31 -6.29 -23.06
C GLY A 86 8.12 -6.58 -22.15
N PHE A 87 8.35 -6.41 -20.84
CA PHE A 87 7.39 -6.72 -19.79
C PHE A 87 6.03 -6.02 -19.96
N TRP A 88 6.04 -4.77 -20.42
CA TRP A 88 4.82 -3.96 -20.55
C TRP A 88 3.82 -4.55 -21.55
N LYS A 89 4.33 -4.97 -22.71
CA LYS A 89 3.51 -5.64 -23.72
C LYS A 89 3.13 -7.04 -23.28
N PHE A 90 4.01 -7.74 -22.55
CA PHE A 90 3.73 -9.06 -21.99
C PHE A 90 2.56 -9.02 -20.99
N ALA A 91 2.59 -8.05 -20.07
CA ALA A 91 1.58 -7.86 -19.03
C ALA A 91 0.33 -7.12 -19.52
N GLY A 92 0.27 -6.72 -20.80
CA GLY A 92 -0.86 -5.98 -21.36
C GLY A 92 -1.11 -4.63 -20.69
N LEU A 93 -0.04 -3.98 -20.20
CA LEU A 93 -0.14 -2.70 -19.49
C LEU A 93 -0.47 -1.57 -20.47
N HIS A 94 -1.45 -0.74 -20.09
CA HIS A 94 -1.74 0.53 -20.74
C HIS A 94 -0.72 1.60 -20.32
N ASP A 95 -0.91 2.85 -20.76
CA ASP A 95 -0.08 3.98 -20.32
C ASP A 95 -0.34 4.27 -18.83
N THR A 96 0.47 3.64 -17.97
CA THR A 96 0.50 3.77 -16.51
C THR A 96 1.94 4.06 -16.07
N VAL A 97 2.15 4.40 -14.80
CA VAL A 97 3.48 4.43 -14.18
C VAL A 97 3.70 3.10 -13.46
N LEU A 98 4.83 2.44 -13.69
CA LEU A 98 5.12 1.13 -13.10
C LEU A 98 6.09 1.24 -11.92
N TYR A 99 5.64 0.82 -10.73
CA TYR A 99 6.48 0.64 -9.55
C TYR A 99 6.78 -0.84 -9.30
N CYS A 100 8.05 -1.21 -9.18
CA CYS A 100 8.48 -2.58 -8.87
C CYS A 100 8.94 -2.69 -7.40
N SER A 101 8.13 -3.35 -6.58
CA SER A 101 8.49 -3.72 -5.19
C SER A 101 9.24 -5.04 -5.14
N LEU A 102 9.96 -5.26 -4.05
CA LEU A 102 10.68 -6.51 -3.83
C LEU A 102 9.72 -7.67 -3.51
N HIS A 103 8.85 -7.46 -2.53
CA HIS A 103 7.90 -8.47 -2.05
C HIS A 103 6.45 -8.11 -2.43
N ASP A 104 5.62 -9.14 -2.48
CA ASP A 104 4.16 -9.01 -2.53
C ASP A 104 3.61 -8.77 -1.12
N PRO A 105 3.02 -7.61 -0.84
CA PRO A 105 2.51 -7.28 0.50
C PRO A 105 1.30 -8.14 0.93
N ALA A 106 0.61 -8.80 0.01
CA ALA A 106 -0.51 -9.69 0.34
C ALA A 106 -0.06 -11.13 0.61
N ALA A 107 1.20 -11.49 0.32
CA ALA A 107 1.71 -12.85 0.43
C ALA A 107 2.75 -12.96 1.56
N PRO A 108 2.54 -13.82 2.56
CA PRO A 108 3.53 -14.03 3.62
C PRO A 108 4.82 -14.62 3.03
N SER A 109 5.95 -14.01 3.38
CA SER A 109 7.27 -14.49 2.96
C SER A 109 8.00 -15.14 4.14
N PRO A 110 8.48 -16.39 4.00
CA PRO A 110 9.36 -17.00 4.99
C PRO A 110 10.57 -16.14 5.29
N THR A 111 10.91 -16.00 6.57
CA THR A 111 12.05 -15.20 7.03
C THR A 111 13.29 -16.05 7.30
N GLY A 112 14.45 -15.41 7.44
CA GLY A 112 15.73 -16.07 7.75
C GLY A 112 16.60 -16.35 6.53
N TYR A 113 16.25 -15.77 5.37
CA TYR A 113 16.91 -16.05 4.09
C TYR A 113 17.72 -14.88 3.56
N THR A 114 17.77 -13.77 4.30
CA THR A 114 18.58 -12.61 3.92
C THR A 114 20.02 -12.70 4.46
N THR A 115 20.97 -12.66 3.53
CA THR A 115 22.41 -12.74 3.80
C THR A 115 23.09 -11.38 3.58
N ASN A 116 24.43 -11.33 3.59
CA ASN A 116 25.14 -10.11 3.19
C ASN A 116 25.25 -9.97 1.66
N LYS A 117 24.92 -11.03 0.91
CA LYS A 117 25.07 -11.10 -0.55
C LYS A 117 23.75 -11.18 -1.27
N THR A 118 22.73 -11.67 -0.58
CA THR A 118 21.47 -12.08 -1.20
C THR A 118 20.27 -11.77 -0.34
N VAL A 119 19.18 -11.44 -1.03
CA VAL A 119 17.81 -11.37 -0.49
C VAL A 119 16.98 -12.40 -1.27
N SER A 120 16.03 -13.06 -0.62
CA SER A 120 15.17 -14.04 -1.31
C SER A 120 13.79 -13.45 -1.54
N VAL A 121 13.14 -13.83 -2.64
CA VAL A 121 11.70 -13.62 -2.88
C VAL A 121 11.03 -14.98 -3.08
N TRP A 122 9.70 -15.01 -3.00
CA TRP A 122 8.92 -16.25 -3.13
C TRP A 122 7.86 -16.07 -4.22
N GLY A 123 7.96 -16.91 -5.24
CA GLY A 123 6.95 -17.05 -6.29
C GLY A 123 6.10 -18.30 -6.10
N SER A 124 5.25 -18.58 -7.08
CA SER A 124 4.41 -19.77 -7.06
C SER A 124 5.24 -21.07 -7.10
N GLY A 125 6.41 -21.01 -7.74
CA GLY A 125 7.40 -22.10 -7.79
C GLY A 125 8.32 -22.20 -6.57
N GLY A 126 8.18 -21.31 -5.57
CA GLY A 126 8.95 -21.33 -4.33
C GLY A 126 10.04 -20.24 -4.25
N ARG A 127 11.08 -20.51 -3.47
CA ARG A 127 12.13 -19.53 -3.12
C ARG A 127 13.04 -19.23 -4.30
N ILE A 128 13.29 -17.95 -4.53
CA ILE A 128 14.23 -17.45 -5.53
C ILE A 128 15.24 -16.54 -4.82
N GLU A 129 16.49 -16.95 -4.82
CA GLU A 129 17.58 -16.15 -4.25
C GLU A 129 18.07 -15.10 -5.26
N LEU A 130 18.15 -13.85 -4.81
CA LEU A 130 18.58 -12.70 -5.60
C LEU A 130 19.90 -12.14 -5.05
N THR A 131 20.95 -12.23 -5.87
CA THR A 131 22.13 -11.35 -5.73
C THR A 131 21.80 -9.96 -6.28
N VAL A 132 22.62 -8.95 -5.99
CA VAL A 132 22.48 -7.62 -6.63
C VAL A 132 22.51 -7.73 -8.15
N ASP A 133 23.40 -8.56 -8.72
CA ASP A 133 23.45 -8.75 -10.18
C ASP A 133 22.15 -9.31 -10.75
N LYS A 134 21.58 -10.33 -10.10
CA LYS A 134 20.31 -10.93 -10.54
C LYS A 134 19.13 -9.99 -10.36
N PHE A 135 19.07 -9.28 -9.23
CA PHE A 135 18.07 -8.26 -8.96
C PHE A 135 18.12 -7.16 -10.03
N MET A 136 19.30 -6.62 -10.33
CA MET A 136 19.46 -5.57 -11.33
C MET A 136 19.19 -6.09 -12.75
N ALA A 137 19.45 -7.36 -13.06
CA ALA A 137 19.03 -7.98 -14.31
C ALA A 137 17.50 -7.99 -14.44
N LEU A 138 16.77 -8.40 -13.38
CA LEU A 138 15.31 -8.34 -13.35
C LEU A 138 14.78 -6.91 -13.58
N GLN A 139 15.39 -5.90 -12.94
CA GLN A 139 14.99 -4.50 -13.18
C GLN A 139 15.19 -4.08 -14.64
N LYS A 140 16.27 -4.52 -15.30
CA LYS A 140 16.51 -4.26 -16.74
C LYS A 140 15.53 -4.99 -17.65
N THR A 141 15.01 -6.14 -17.22
CA THR A 141 13.98 -6.91 -17.94
C THR A 141 12.60 -6.26 -17.80
N VAL A 142 12.24 -5.83 -16.59
CA VAL A 142 10.95 -5.17 -16.30
C VAL A 142 10.91 -3.74 -16.85
N LYS A 143 12.02 -3.01 -16.73
CA LYS A 143 12.13 -1.56 -17.03
C LYS A 143 10.97 -0.77 -16.40
N PRO A 144 10.82 -0.84 -15.07
CA PRO A 144 9.79 -0.07 -14.39
C PRO A 144 10.12 1.43 -14.45
N ASP A 145 9.16 2.28 -14.10
CA ASP A 145 9.45 3.70 -13.91
C ASP A 145 10.10 3.94 -12.56
N TRP A 146 9.67 3.20 -11.53
CA TRP A 146 10.22 3.22 -10.18
C TRP A 146 10.60 1.81 -9.71
N TYR A 147 11.68 1.65 -8.97
CA TYR A 147 11.90 0.41 -8.22
C TYR A 147 12.40 0.67 -6.80
N GLN A 148 11.99 -0.22 -5.90
CA GLN A 148 12.51 -0.31 -4.54
C GLN A 148 13.88 -0.98 -4.55
N SER A 149 14.89 -0.39 -3.90
CA SER A 149 16.20 -1.05 -3.73
C SER A 149 16.11 -2.33 -2.90
N MET A 150 17.00 -3.30 -3.14
CA MET A 150 17.11 -4.49 -2.28
C MET A 150 17.32 -4.10 -0.81
N ALA A 151 16.62 -4.79 0.10
CA ALA A 151 16.66 -4.50 1.53
C ALA A 151 16.57 -5.78 2.38
N ASP A 152 16.98 -5.64 3.64
CA ASP A 152 16.90 -6.68 4.66
C ASP A 152 15.76 -6.37 5.65
N GLY A 153 14.53 -6.49 5.18
CA GLY A 153 13.32 -6.18 5.97
C GLY A 153 13.08 -7.09 7.16
N GLU A 154 13.69 -8.27 7.23
CA GLU A 154 13.39 -9.37 8.16
C GLU A 154 13.80 -9.09 9.63
N THR A 155 13.21 -8.05 10.24
CA THR A 155 13.48 -7.57 11.60
C THR A 155 12.24 -7.46 12.48
N TRP A 156 11.06 -7.80 11.95
CA TRP A 156 9.78 -7.78 12.66
C TRP A 156 9.53 -8.99 13.58
N GLN A 157 10.50 -9.89 13.73
CA GLN A 157 10.35 -11.07 14.58
C GLN A 157 10.50 -10.71 16.06
N ASN A 158 9.70 -11.35 16.92
CA ASN A 158 9.84 -11.22 18.37
C ASN A 158 11.27 -11.56 18.82
N ASN A 159 11.81 -10.78 19.75
CA ASN A 159 13.17 -10.90 20.30
C ASN A 159 14.32 -10.70 19.29
N THR A 160 14.09 -9.95 18.20
CA THR A 160 15.17 -9.56 17.29
C THR A 160 16.23 -8.74 18.04
N SER A 161 17.47 -9.26 18.09
CA SER A 161 18.56 -8.57 18.80
C SER A 161 18.93 -7.23 18.16
N ARG A 162 19.36 -6.25 18.97
CA ARG A 162 19.90 -4.96 18.44
C ARG A 162 20.99 -5.16 17.38
N LYS A 163 21.83 -6.19 17.53
CA LYS A 163 22.87 -6.56 16.55
C LYS A 163 22.28 -6.96 15.20
N ARG A 164 21.15 -7.70 15.19
CA ARG A 164 20.45 -8.13 13.98
C ARG A 164 19.78 -6.96 13.26
N VAL A 165 19.19 -6.05 14.02
CA VAL A 165 18.60 -4.80 13.49
C VAL A 165 19.67 -3.89 12.90
N ARG A 166 20.79 -3.66 13.59
CA ARG A 166 21.91 -2.89 13.03
C ARG A 166 22.43 -3.49 11.72
N LYS A 167 22.50 -4.83 11.66
CA LYS A 167 22.93 -5.57 10.46
C LYS A 167 21.97 -5.39 9.28
N SER A 168 20.64 -5.28 9.51
CA SER A 168 19.72 -5.06 8.39
C SER A 168 19.94 -3.69 7.75
N VAL A 169 20.16 -2.66 8.55
CA VAL A 169 20.48 -1.32 8.05
C VAL A 169 21.80 -1.34 7.29
N ASP A 170 22.84 -1.99 7.81
CA ASP A 170 24.15 -2.08 7.16
C ASP A 170 24.07 -2.83 5.80
N ARG A 171 23.32 -3.94 5.74
CA ARG A 171 23.09 -4.71 4.51
C ARG A 171 22.29 -3.92 3.49
N THR A 172 21.23 -3.25 3.92
CA THR A 172 20.37 -2.46 3.04
C THR A 172 21.13 -1.30 2.41
N LEU A 173 21.96 -0.60 3.19
CA LEU A 173 22.83 0.45 2.65
C LEU A 173 23.88 -0.11 1.68
N ALA A 174 24.50 -1.25 1.99
CA ALA A 174 25.46 -1.90 1.09
C ALA A 174 24.81 -2.32 -0.24
N HIS A 175 23.63 -2.95 -0.18
CA HIS A 175 22.87 -3.33 -1.37
C HIS A 175 22.41 -2.11 -2.17
N LEU A 176 21.97 -1.03 -1.52
CA LEU A 176 21.62 0.22 -2.19
C LEU A 176 22.82 0.80 -2.95
N ASP A 177 23.98 0.89 -2.31
CA ASP A 177 25.20 1.43 -2.93
C ASP A 177 25.62 0.57 -4.14
N GLU A 178 25.57 -0.76 -4.04
CA GLU A 178 25.85 -1.67 -5.16
C GLU A 178 24.81 -1.55 -6.29
N CYS A 179 23.51 -1.48 -5.96
CA CYS A 179 22.44 -1.28 -6.94
C CYS A 179 22.61 0.03 -7.71
N LEU A 180 22.95 1.13 -7.01
CA LEU A 180 23.18 2.45 -7.62
C LEU A 180 24.38 2.44 -8.57
N LEU A 181 25.45 1.72 -8.24
CA LEU A 181 26.62 1.57 -9.12
C LEU A 181 26.27 0.84 -10.42
N VAL A 182 25.45 -0.21 -10.35
CA VAL A 182 24.97 -0.93 -11.54
C VAL A 182 23.98 -0.09 -12.33
N HIS A 183 23.06 0.60 -11.64
CA HIS A 183 22.06 1.48 -12.22
C HIS A 183 22.71 2.59 -13.05
N GLN A 184 23.69 3.31 -12.48
CA GLN A 184 24.38 4.41 -13.15
C GLN A 184 25.10 3.99 -14.45
N LYS A 185 25.47 2.71 -14.56
CA LYS A 185 26.17 2.14 -15.72
C LYS A 185 25.21 1.52 -16.74
N SER A 186 23.91 1.42 -16.44
CA SER A 186 22.91 0.78 -17.29
C SER A 186 22.20 1.81 -18.15
N LYS A 187 22.20 1.60 -19.47
CA LYS A 187 21.42 2.44 -20.39
C LYS A 187 19.94 2.09 -20.35
N GLU A 188 19.62 0.84 -20.04
CA GLU A 188 18.26 0.30 -19.94
C GLU A 188 17.47 0.88 -18.78
N LEU A 189 18.17 1.36 -17.74
CA LEU A 189 17.58 1.98 -16.55
C LEU A 189 17.69 3.51 -16.56
N GLU A 190 18.09 4.12 -17.69
CA GLU A 190 18.13 5.57 -17.80
C GLU A 190 16.72 6.16 -17.62
N GLY A 191 16.57 7.08 -16.66
CA GLY A 191 15.29 7.70 -16.33
C GLY A 191 14.40 6.90 -15.38
N VAL A 192 14.84 5.72 -14.94
CA VAL A 192 14.18 4.95 -13.88
C VAL A 192 14.55 5.54 -12.53
N GLU A 193 13.56 5.74 -11.67
CA GLU A 193 13.74 6.34 -10.35
C GLU A 193 13.95 5.25 -9.28
N VAL A 194 14.93 5.46 -8.40
CA VAL A 194 15.27 4.50 -7.32
C VAL A 194 14.66 4.97 -6.01
N PHE A 195 13.89 4.11 -5.35
CA PHE A 195 13.41 4.33 -3.99
C PHE A 195 14.32 3.61 -3.00
N GLY A 196 14.94 4.37 -2.10
CA GLY A 196 15.80 3.82 -1.05
C GLY A 196 14.98 3.28 0.11
N VAL A 197 15.29 2.07 0.57
CA VAL A 197 14.56 1.43 1.67
C VAL A 197 15.13 1.84 3.03
N LEU A 198 14.25 2.13 3.97
CA LEU A 198 14.55 2.48 5.35
C LEU A 198 14.25 1.30 6.26
N GLU A 199 15.30 0.76 6.84
CA GLU A 199 15.25 -0.34 7.82
C GLU A 199 15.50 0.16 9.24
N GLY A 200 15.53 -0.77 10.19
CA GLY A 200 15.88 -0.48 11.58
C GLY A 200 14.91 -1.05 12.61
N GLY A 201 13.97 -1.90 12.18
CA GLY A 201 13.04 -2.60 13.08
C GLY A 201 12.30 -1.64 14.00
N ASP A 202 12.20 -2.01 15.27
CA ASP A 202 11.61 -1.23 16.36
C ASP A 202 12.61 -0.29 17.06
N ILE A 203 13.86 -0.21 16.59
CA ILE A 203 14.92 0.57 17.23
C ILE A 203 15.03 1.96 16.61
N LEU A 204 14.54 2.97 17.34
CA LEU A 204 14.57 4.37 16.90
C LEU A 204 15.95 4.85 16.42
N GLU A 205 17.03 4.54 17.14
CA GLU A 205 18.38 4.95 16.75
C GLU A 205 18.78 4.40 15.38
N GLU A 206 18.49 3.13 15.11
CA GLU A 206 18.82 2.46 13.85
C GLU A 206 17.91 2.96 12.71
N ARG A 207 16.64 3.26 13.00
CA ARG A 207 15.70 3.91 12.08
C ARG A 207 16.21 5.28 11.63
N LEU A 208 16.61 6.15 12.57
CA LEU A 208 17.16 7.47 12.25
C LEU A 208 18.49 7.36 11.50
N ARG A 209 19.33 6.39 11.85
CA ARG A 209 20.58 6.12 11.11
C ARG A 209 20.28 5.69 9.68
N SER A 210 19.34 4.77 9.46
CA SER A 210 18.93 4.33 8.13
C SER A 210 18.40 5.48 7.29
N ALA A 211 17.53 6.34 7.84
CA ALA A 211 17.02 7.53 7.17
C ALA A 211 18.13 8.50 6.75
N ARG A 212 18.98 8.92 7.70
CA ARG A 212 20.07 9.87 7.46
C ARG A 212 21.08 9.35 6.44
N GLU A 213 21.42 8.07 6.51
CA GLU A 213 22.37 7.48 5.58
C GLU A 213 21.76 7.33 4.18
N THR A 214 20.54 6.82 4.07
CA THR A 214 19.86 6.64 2.78
C THR A 214 19.64 7.99 2.09
N ALA A 215 19.29 9.04 2.84
CA ALA A 215 19.09 10.39 2.30
C ALA A 215 20.36 11.02 1.69
N LYS A 216 21.55 10.51 2.02
CA LYS A 216 22.81 10.94 1.39
C LYS A 216 23.00 10.38 -0.03
N ARG A 217 22.23 9.36 -0.42
CA ARG A 217 22.28 8.74 -1.74
C ARG A 217 21.34 9.47 -2.72
N PRO A 218 21.61 9.40 -4.03
CA PRO A 218 20.77 10.01 -5.06
C PRO A 218 19.49 9.19 -5.32
N VAL A 219 18.72 8.89 -4.28
CA VAL A 219 17.41 8.22 -4.39
C VAL A 219 16.31 9.25 -4.64
N ALA A 220 15.28 8.86 -5.37
CA ALA A 220 14.17 9.71 -5.76
C ALA A 220 13.10 9.82 -4.67
N GLY A 221 12.95 8.77 -3.87
CA GLY A 221 12.03 8.68 -2.74
C GLY A 221 12.49 7.63 -1.73
N PHE A 222 11.68 7.45 -0.68
CA PHE A 222 11.99 6.54 0.42
C PHE A 222 10.88 5.51 0.63
N CYS A 223 11.25 4.23 0.74
CA CYS A 223 10.35 3.18 1.19
C CYS A 223 10.55 2.94 2.69
N LEU A 224 9.48 3.08 3.48
CA LEU A 224 9.48 2.75 4.90
C LEU A 224 9.05 1.27 5.02
N ASP A 225 9.99 0.40 5.35
CA ASP A 225 9.77 -1.05 5.46
C ASP A 225 9.79 -1.50 6.93
N GLY A 226 9.25 -2.69 7.23
CA GLY A 226 9.28 -3.30 8.56
C GLY A 226 8.43 -2.57 9.61
N LEU A 227 7.41 -1.81 9.17
CA LEU A 227 6.48 -1.05 10.02
C LEU A 227 5.02 -1.52 9.90
N GLN A 228 4.78 -2.66 9.27
CA GLN A 228 3.46 -3.24 9.02
C GLN A 228 2.78 -3.77 10.30
N THR A 229 1.48 -4.07 10.20
CA THR A 229 0.70 -4.65 11.30
C THR A 229 1.12 -6.06 11.63
N GLY A 230 1.17 -6.37 12.93
CA GLY A 230 1.77 -7.59 13.49
C GLY A 230 3.28 -7.47 13.75
N ALA A 231 3.98 -6.51 13.14
CA ALA A 231 5.40 -6.25 13.42
C ALA A 231 5.61 -5.27 14.58
N ILE A 232 4.73 -4.28 14.69
CA ILE A 232 4.85 -3.13 15.59
C ILE A 232 3.45 -2.58 15.92
N ASP A 233 3.25 -2.19 17.19
CA ASP A 233 2.02 -1.55 17.63
C ASP A 233 1.82 -0.16 17.00
N GLN A 234 0.57 0.30 16.94
CA GLN A 234 0.21 1.51 16.22
C GLN A 234 0.85 2.78 16.80
N ASP A 235 1.02 2.86 18.13
CA ASP A 235 1.58 4.04 18.80
C ASP A 235 3.07 4.15 18.51
N LEU A 236 3.81 3.04 18.67
CA LEU A 236 5.22 2.96 18.34
C LEU A 236 5.44 3.22 16.84
N ARG A 237 4.59 2.67 15.96
CA ARG A 237 4.67 2.92 14.51
C ARG A 237 4.58 4.41 14.21
N THR A 238 3.56 5.07 14.77
CA THR A 238 3.33 6.50 14.61
C THR A 238 4.52 7.30 15.13
N GLN A 239 5.08 6.92 16.28
CA GLN A 239 6.27 7.55 16.86
C GLN A 239 7.50 7.41 15.95
N LEU A 240 7.78 6.20 15.45
CA LEU A 240 8.92 5.93 14.58
C LEU A 240 8.78 6.66 13.24
N ILE A 241 7.61 6.61 12.60
CA ILE A 241 7.35 7.34 11.35
C ILE A 241 7.55 8.84 11.56
N THR A 242 6.96 9.43 12.60
CA THR A 242 7.10 10.85 12.92
C THR A 242 8.56 11.26 13.14
N ALA A 243 9.37 10.37 13.72
CA ALA A 243 10.79 10.63 13.91
C ALA A 243 11.57 10.53 12.59
N LEU A 244 11.27 9.51 11.76
CA LEU A 244 11.86 9.34 10.43
C LEU A 244 11.57 10.54 9.53
N THR A 245 10.33 11.01 9.48
CA THR A 245 9.90 12.08 8.56
C THR A 245 10.59 13.42 8.81
N LYS A 246 11.15 13.64 10.01
CA LYS A 246 11.97 14.82 10.36
C LYS A 246 13.39 14.75 9.79
N GLU A 247 13.89 13.55 9.51
CA GLU A 247 15.22 13.33 8.95
C GLU A 247 15.21 13.26 7.41
N LEU A 248 14.03 13.05 6.82
CA LEU A 248 13.88 12.87 5.38
C LEU A 248 13.60 14.21 4.66
N PRO A 249 14.23 14.46 3.51
CA PRO A 249 13.93 15.62 2.67
C PRO A 249 12.43 15.77 2.38
N GLU A 250 11.91 16.98 2.55
CA GLU A 250 10.48 17.26 2.34
C GLU A 250 10.08 17.24 0.85
N ASP A 251 11.02 17.42 -0.06
CA ASP A 251 10.82 17.44 -1.52
C ASP A 251 10.79 16.05 -2.16
N LYS A 252 10.85 14.98 -1.35
CA LYS A 252 10.83 13.59 -1.81
C LYS A 252 9.65 12.80 -1.21
N PRO A 253 9.03 11.89 -1.98
CA PRO A 253 7.91 11.10 -1.50
C PRO A 253 8.34 10.00 -0.53
N ARG A 254 7.42 9.66 0.37
CA ARG A 254 7.54 8.60 1.37
C ARG A 254 6.48 7.52 1.13
N LEU A 255 6.91 6.36 0.68
CA LEU A 255 6.06 5.17 0.45
C LEU A 255 6.14 4.26 1.67
N LEU A 256 5.01 3.93 2.28
CA LEU A 256 4.92 2.95 3.37
C LEU A 256 4.46 1.60 2.84
N GLN A 257 5.21 0.54 3.18
CA GLN A 257 4.92 -0.82 2.73
C GLN A 257 4.15 -1.62 3.77
N GLY A 258 3.30 -2.53 3.30
CA GLY A 258 2.56 -3.46 4.18
C GLY A 258 1.54 -2.81 5.12
N VAL A 259 1.13 -1.57 4.85
CA VAL A 259 0.06 -0.87 5.60
C VAL A 259 -1.04 -0.46 4.63
N GLY A 260 -2.26 -0.92 4.90
CA GLY A 260 -3.41 -0.70 4.02
C GLY A 260 -4.77 -0.69 4.72
N ARG A 261 -4.84 -0.92 6.04
CA ARG A 261 -6.12 -0.81 6.75
C ARG A 261 -6.48 0.67 6.93
N PRO A 262 -7.75 1.10 6.75
CA PRO A 262 -8.10 2.53 6.75
C PRO A 262 -7.68 3.33 7.99
N ASP A 263 -7.77 2.74 9.19
CA ASP A 263 -7.31 3.36 10.45
C ASP A 263 -5.80 3.60 10.46
N GLU A 264 -5.04 2.63 9.98
CA GLU A 264 -3.58 2.69 9.93
C GLU A 264 -3.12 3.71 8.91
N VAL A 265 -3.77 3.74 7.74
CA VAL A 265 -3.52 4.74 6.69
C VAL A 265 -3.74 6.15 7.24
N LEU A 266 -4.86 6.39 7.92
CA LEU A 266 -5.15 7.70 8.53
C LEU A 266 -4.05 8.15 9.49
N ALA A 267 -3.64 7.27 10.41
CA ALA A 267 -2.59 7.59 11.38
C ALA A 267 -1.21 7.79 10.72
N CYS A 268 -0.87 7.01 9.70
CA CYS A 268 0.41 7.14 8.99
C CYS A 268 0.45 8.38 8.10
N VAL A 269 -0.68 8.79 7.52
CA VAL A 269 -0.81 10.08 6.82
C VAL A 269 -0.58 11.24 7.77
N GLU A 270 -1.18 11.22 8.97
CA GLU A 270 -0.91 12.24 9.98
C GLU A 270 0.58 12.30 10.34
N ALA A 271 1.24 11.15 10.46
CA ALA A 271 2.68 11.06 10.72
C ALA A 271 3.58 11.50 9.54
N GLY A 272 2.99 11.78 8.36
CA GLY A 272 3.65 12.37 7.20
C GLY A 272 4.09 11.40 6.11
N VAL A 273 3.41 10.25 5.98
CA VAL A 273 3.53 9.32 4.85
C VAL A 273 2.71 9.83 3.65
N ASP A 274 3.26 9.68 2.45
CA ASP A 274 2.66 10.18 1.21
C ASP A 274 1.96 9.08 0.39
N LEU A 275 2.53 7.87 0.35
CA LEU A 275 2.09 6.79 -0.53
C LEU A 275 1.90 5.46 0.21
N PHE A 276 0.94 4.66 -0.24
CA PHE A 276 0.59 3.35 0.32
C PHE A 276 0.37 2.29 -0.78
N GLU A 277 0.43 1.01 -0.42
CA GLU A 277 0.08 -0.11 -1.30
C GLU A 277 -1.42 -0.46 -1.13
N SER A 278 -2.15 -0.73 -2.21
CA SER A 278 -3.60 -1.03 -2.15
C SER A 278 -3.95 -2.53 -2.14
N PHE A 279 -3.20 -3.33 -1.36
CA PHE A 279 -3.42 -4.77 -1.24
C PHE A 279 -4.59 -5.15 -0.32
N PHE A 280 -5.00 -4.26 0.61
CA PHE A 280 -6.10 -4.51 1.54
C PHE A 280 -7.44 -4.82 0.84
N PRO A 281 -7.89 -4.07 -0.19
CA PRO A 281 -9.05 -4.43 -1.02
C PRO A 281 -9.00 -5.84 -1.61
N PHE A 282 -7.81 -6.31 -2.01
CA PHE A 282 -7.63 -7.67 -2.50
C PHE A 282 -7.81 -8.67 -1.36
N GLN A 283 -7.18 -8.46 -0.20
CA GLN A 283 -7.36 -9.34 0.96
C GLN A 283 -8.83 -9.46 1.40
N VAL A 284 -9.57 -8.33 1.39
CA VAL A 284 -11.02 -8.28 1.66
C VAL A 284 -11.80 -9.14 0.66
N THR A 285 -11.44 -9.03 -0.61
CA THR A 285 -12.06 -9.81 -1.71
C THR A 285 -11.82 -11.30 -1.54
N GLU A 286 -10.59 -11.72 -1.27
CA GLU A 286 -10.21 -13.13 -1.17
C GLU A 286 -10.93 -13.86 -0.01
N ARG A 287 -11.26 -13.12 1.07
CA ARG A 287 -12.08 -13.68 2.17
C ARG A 287 -13.59 -13.64 1.91
N GLY A 288 -14.03 -13.12 0.76
CA GLY A 288 -15.44 -13.04 0.37
C GLY A 288 -16.19 -11.91 1.07
N CYS A 289 -15.49 -10.83 1.40
CA CYS A 289 -16.04 -9.67 2.08
C CYS A 289 -16.12 -8.44 1.17
N ALA A 290 -16.96 -7.48 1.57
CA ALA A 290 -17.08 -6.18 0.93
C ALA A 290 -16.77 -5.06 1.92
N LEU A 291 -15.94 -4.09 1.52
CA LEU A 291 -15.71 -2.86 2.26
C LEU A 291 -17.00 -2.04 2.36
N VAL A 292 -17.37 -1.59 3.56
CA VAL A 292 -18.61 -0.83 3.79
C VAL A 292 -18.45 0.35 4.74
N PHE A 293 -17.25 0.59 5.26
CA PHE A 293 -17.01 1.74 6.14
C PHE A 293 -17.32 3.07 5.44
N SER A 294 -17.87 4.01 6.21
CA SER A 294 -18.23 5.33 5.68
C SER A 294 -17.01 6.25 5.71
N PHE A 295 -16.82 6.99 4.62
CA PHE A 295 -15.86 8.11 4.54
C PHE A 295 -16.52 9.41 4.06
N ASP A 296 -17.84 9.41 3.87
CA ASP A 296 -18.62 10.61 3.55
C ASP A 296 -18.71 11.54 4.78
N ILE A 297 -18.18 12.75 4.65
CA ILE A 297 -18.19 13.79 5.68
C ILE A 297 -19.12 14.96 5.31
N SER A 298 -19.96 14.81 4.28
CA SER A 298 -20.96 15.81 3.93
C SER A 298 -21.90 16.08 5.12
N PRO A 299 -22.23 17.36 5.39
CA PRO A 299 -23.18 17.69 6.43
C PRO A 299 -24.57 17.24 5.96
N ASP A 300 -25.01 16.09 6.46
CA ASP A 300 -26.40 15.68 6.35
C ASP A 300 -27.22 16.58 7.32
N PRO A 301 -28.09 17.47 6.80
CA PRO A 301 -28.86 18.40 7.63
C PRO A 301 -29.77 17.69 8.64
N GLU A 302 -30.21 16.47 8.34
CA GLU A 302 -31.09 15.68 9.21
C GLU A 302 -30.31 14.87 10.26
N ARG A 303 -29.11 14.38 9.93
CA ARG A 303 -28.25 13.66 10.90
C ARG A 303 -27.51 14.57 11.86
N ALA A 304 -27.19 15.81 11.48
CA ALA A 304 -26.54 16.77 12.39
C ALA A 304 -27.35 17.03 13.67
N VAL A 305 -28.69 16.88 13.61
CA VAL A 305 -29.58 17.01 14.76
C VAL A 305 -29.50 15.78 15.69
N LEU A 306 -29.34 14.58 15.14
CA LEU A 306 -29.22 13.33 15.90
C LEU A 306 -27.83 13.14 16.53
N GLU A 307 -26.79 13.72 15.94
CA GLU A 307 -25.41 13.60 16.43
C GLU A 307 -25.16 14.44 17.70
N LEU A 308 -25.90 15.54 17.89
CA LEU A 308 -25.83 16.37 19.11
C LEU A 308 -26.44 15.69 20.35
N ASP A 309 -27.36 14.74 20.17
CA ASP A 309 -28.04 14.07 21.29
C ASP A 309 -27.28 12.84 21.81
N LYS A 310 -26.37 12.24 21.02
CA LYS A 310 -25.60 11.05 21.42
C LYS A 310 -24.30 11.34 22.15
N GLU A 311 -23.76 12.56 22.05
CA GLU A 311 -22.50 12.94 22.71
C GLU A 311 -22.61 13.13 24.25
N ARG A 312 -23.79 12.87 24.84
CA ARG A 312 -23.99 13.02 26.30
C ARG A 312 -23.79 11.75 27.13
N ASP A 313 -23.62 10.56 26.54
CA ASP A 313 -23.73 9.30 27.31
C ASP A 313 -22.54 8.33 27.31
N THR A 314 -21.38 8.64 26.73
CA THR A 314 -20.22 7.72 26.80
C THR A 314 -18.90 8.43 27.10
N ALA A 315 -18.67 8.68 28.39
CA ALA A 315 -17.35 8.91 28.95
C ALA A 315 -17.04 7.77 29.93
N GLY A 316 -16.34 6.73 29.45
CA GLY A 316 -15.97 5.60 30.30
C GLY A 316 -15.06 4.59 29.59
N GLU A 317 -13.87 4.44 30.16
CA GLU A 317 -12.95 3.30 30.06
C GLU A 317 -11.97 3.21 28.86
N ARG A 318 -10.69 3.44 29.19
CA ARG A 318 -9.53 2.97 28.41
C ARG A 318 -9.17 1.57 28.93
N GLN A 319 -9.12 0.57 28.05
CA GLN A 319 -8.52 -0.73 28.38
C GLN A 319 -7.54 -1.20 27.31
N GLN A 320 -6.59 -2.01 27.76
CA GLN A 320 -5.32 -2.36 27.14
C GLN A 320 -5.47 -3.39 26.00
N ASN A 321 -4.73 -3.16 24.92
CA ASN A 321 -4.63 -4.09 23.79
C ASN A 321 -3.78 -5.33 24.17
N GLY A 322 -4.36 -6.50 23.96
CA GLY A 322 -3.71 -7.80 24.07
C GLY A 322 -2.80 -8.12 22.87
N ASP A 323 -1.96 -9.13 23.08
CA ASP A 323 -0.84 -9.54 22.21
C ASP A 323 -1.21 -9.70 20.72
N LEU A 324 -0.44 -9.03 19.85
CA LEU A 324 -0.62 -9.03 18.39
C LEU A 324 0.10 -10.21 17.73
N ASN A 325 -0.64 -11.03 16.99
CA ASN A 325 -0.09 -12.06 16.10
C ASN A 325 -0.07 -11.55 14.64
N LEU A 326 0.88 -12.03 13.84
CA LEU A 326 0.99 -11.76 12.39
C LEU A 326 -0.26 -12.15 11.57
N ASP A 327 -1.15 -12.96 12.16
CA ASP A 327 -2.40 -13.43 11.55
C ASP A 327 -3.52 -12.36 11.53
N ASP A 328 -3.31 -11.18 12.14
CA ASP A 328 -4.31 -10.11 12.21
C ASP A 328 -4.65 -9.51 10.82
N GLN A 329 -3.73 -9.59 9.85
CA GLN A 329 -3.97 -9.06 8.49
C GLN A 329 -4.93 -9.92 7.64
N THR A 330 -5.14 -11.19 8.01
CA THR A 330 -6.01 -12.12 7.29
C THR A 330 -7.43 -12.16 7.86
N GLN A 331 -7.64 -11.58 9.04
CA GLN A 331 -8.92 -11.57 9.73
C GLN A 331 -9.87 -10.49 9.18
N MET A 332 -11.17 -10.78 9.29
CA MET A 332 -12.21 -9.81 8.96
C MET A 332 -12.16 -8.65 9.97
N THR A 333 -12.25 -7.44 9.45
CA THR A 333 -12.18 -6.18 10.22
C THR A 333 -13.57 -5.56 10.39
N SER A 334 -13.68 -4.52 11.20
CA SER A 334 -14.92 -3.72 11.31
C SER A 334 -15.22 -2.88 10.07
N PHE A 335 -14.32 -2.83 9.09
CA PHE A 335 -14.47 -2.03 7.87
C PHE A 335 -15.26 -2.74 6.77
N GLU A 336 -15.62 -4.00 6.98
CA GLU A 336 -16.16 -4.89 5.95
C GLU A 336 -17.30 -5.77 6.45
N ILE A 337 -18.04 -6.37 5.51
CA ILE A 337 -19.07 -7.37 5.77
C ILE A 337 -18.76 -8.68 5.06
N SER A 338 -18.94 -9.80 5.77
CA SER A 338 -18.91 -11.15 5.19
C SER A 338 -20.21 -11.45 4.45
N LEU A 339 -20.16 -11.47 3.12
CA LEU A 339 -21.34 -11.79 2.30
C LEU A 339 -21.67 -13.30 2.32
N LYS A 340 -20.84 -14.13 2.95
CA LYS A 340 -21.15 -15.53 3.23
C LYS A 340 -22.16 -15.68 4.38
N ASP A 341 -22.38 -14.63 5.18
CA ASP A 341 -23.33 -14.68 6.29
C ASP A 341 -24.76 -14.84 5.78
N LYS A 342 -25.53 -15.77 6.38
CA LYS A 342 -26.93 -16.03 6.01
C LYS A 342 -27.86 -14.80 6.10
N ARG A 343 -27.51 -13.80 6.92
CA ARG A 343 -28.29 -12.55 7.03
C ARG A 343 -28.37 -11.78 5.71
N TYR A 344 -27.45 -12.02 4.78
CA TYR A 344 -27.44 -11.38 3.48
C TYR A 344 -28.22 -12.15 2.41
N HIS A 345 -28.76 -13.33 2.72
CA HIS A 345 -29.53 -14.16 1.78
C HIS A 345 -30.69 -13.41 1.11
N ASP A 346 -31.43 -12.63 1.90
CA ASP A 346 -32.57 -11.81 1.42
C ASP A 346 -32.32 -10.29 1.63
N ASP A 347 -31.06 -9.86 1.63
CA ASP A 347 -30.70 -8.43 1.68
C ASP A 347 -30.60 -7.87 0.25
N PHE A 348 -31.68 -7.24 -0.22
CA PHE A 348 -31.79 -6.69 -1.58
C PHE A 348 -31.20 -5.28 -1.74
N ARG A 349 -30.45 -4.78 -0.75
CA ARG A 349 -29.71 -3.52 -0.85
C ARG A 349 -28.40 -3.69 -1.63
N PRO A 350 -27.83 -2.62 -2.22
CA PRO A 350 -26.46 -2.63 -2.72
C PRO A 350 -25.45 -2.88 -1.59
N LEU A 351 -24.18 -3.13 -1.93
CA LEU A 351 -23.12 -3.29 -0.92
C LEU A 351 -23.01 -2.01 -0.07
N VAL A 352 -22.96 -0.85 -0.74
CA VAL A 352 -22.93 0.48 -0.13
C VAL A 352 -23.91 1.39 -0.88
N GLU A 353 -24.82 2.03 -0.16
CA GLU A 353 -25.76 3.00 -0.72
C GLU A 353 -25.00 4.20 -1.31
N GLY A 354 -25.40 4.63 -2.51
CA GLY A 354 -24.75 5.73 -3.22
C GLY A 354 -23.39 5.39 -3.86
N CYS A 355 -22.88 4.17 -3.70
CA CYS A 355 -21.63 3.77 -4.36
C CYS A 355 -21.81 3.69 -5.89
N GLY A 356 -20.92 4.37 -6.61
CA GLY A 356 -20.96 4.49 -8.07
C GLY A 356 -20.38 3.30 -8.85
N CYS A 357 -19.88 2.26 -8.18
CA CYS A 357 -19.22 1.13 -8.83
C CYS A 357 -20.23 0.23 -9.59
N TYR A 358 -19.74 -0.55 -10.56
CA TYR A 358 -20.59 -1.45 -11.35
C TYR A 358 -21.37 -2.44 -10.47
N CYS A 359 -20.74 -2.98 -9.43
CA CYS A 359 -21.37 -3.93 -8.51
C CYS A 359 -22.58 -3.30 -7.80
N CYS A 360 -22.41 -2.16 -7.13
CA CYS A 360 -23.50 -1.49 -6.40
C CYS A 360 -24.61 -0.95 -7.31
N LYS A 361 -24.29 -0.58 -8.55
CA LYS A 361 -25.30 -0.11 -9.51
C LYS A 361 -26.22 -1.20 -10.05
N ASN A 362 -25.75 -2.44 -10.11
CA ASN A 362 -26.44 -3.51 -10.83
C ASN A 362 -26.80 -4.72 -9.97
N HIS A 363 -26.20 -4.86 -8.79
CA HIS A 363 -26.30 -6.07 -7.97
C HIS A 363 -26.59 -5.74 -6.50
N GLN A 364 -27.14 -6.74 -5.82
CA GLN A 364 -27.59 -6.67 -4.44
C GLN A 364 -26.78 -7.61 -3.57
N ARG A 365 -26.73 -7.38 -2.26
CA ARG A 365 -26.02 -8.25 -1.30
C ARG A 365 -26.51 -9.69 -1.38
N ALA A 366 -27.81 -9.92 -1.55
CA ALA A 366 -28.42 -11.23 -1.80
C ALA A 366 -27.84 -11.96 -3.01
N TYR A 367 -27.59 -11.24 -4.11
CA TYR A 367 -26.99 -11.84 -5.30
C TYR A 367 -25.53 -12.23 -5.07
N LEU A 368 -24.75 -11.36 -4.40
CA LEU A 368 -23.37 -11.67 -4.05
C LEU A 368 -23.28 -12.83 -3.04
N HIS A 369 -24.18 -12.87 -2.06
CA HIS A 369 -24.33 -13.99 -1.14
C HIS A 369 -24.59 -15.30 -1.90
N HIS A 370 -25.54 -15.28 -2.84
CA HIS A 370 -25.84 -16.43 -3.69
C HIS A 370 -24.59 -16.90 -4.45
N LEU A 371 -23.90 -16.01 -5.17
CA LEU A 371 -22.69 -16.35 -5.95
C LEU A 371 -21.60 -16.96 -5.06
N LEU A 372 -21.38 -16.42 -3.86
CA LEU A 372 -20.39 -16.96 -2.91
C LEU A 372 -20.78 -18.35 -2.41
N VAL A 373 -22.06 -18.56 -2.06
CA VAL A 373 -22.56 -19.86 -1.55
C VAL A 373 -22.58 -20.93 -2.64
N THR A 374 -22.81 -20.54 -3.89
CA THR A 374 -22.75 -21.45 -5.04
C THR A 374 -21.35 -21.62 -5.63
N ASN A 375 -20.32 -21.00 -5.03
CA ASN A 375 -18.93 -21.04 -5.48
C ASN A 375 -18.71 -20.53 -6.91
N GLU A 376 -19.44 -19.49 -7.31
CA GLU A 376 -19.28 -18.82 -8.61
C GLU A 376 -18.16 -17.79 -8.55
N LEU A 377 -17.16 -17.91 -9.44
CA LEU A 377 -15.99 -17.02 -9.47
C LEU A 377 -16.36 -15.55 -9.77
N LEU A 378 -17.52 -15.31 -10.38
CA LEU A 378 -18.05 -13.96 -10.60
C LEU A 378 -18.18 -13.14 -9.30
N ALA A 379 -18.35 -13.81 -8.15
CA ALA A 379 -18.35 -13.14 -6.85
C ALA A 379 -17.05 -12.35 -6.62
N GLY A 380 -15.88 -12.95 -6.89
CA GLY A 380 -14.58 -12.31 -6.72
C GLY A 380 -14.41 -11.09 -7.63
N VAL A 381 -14.87 -11.19 -8.88
CA VAL A 381 -14.85 -10.08 -9.85
C VAL A 381 -15.67 -8.89 -9.33
N LEU A 382 -16.93 -9.13 -8.93
CA LEU A 382 -17.82 -8.07 -8.46
C LEU A 382 -17.36 -7.46 -7.13
N LEU A 383 -16.79 -8.27 -6.24
CA LEU A 383 -16.17 -7.81 -5.00
C LEU A 383 -14.94 -6.96 -5.26
N MET A 384 -14.05 -7.37 -6.17
CA MET A 384 -12.85 -6.59 -6.49
C MET A 384 -13.21 -5.25 -7.12
N ILE A 385 -14.16 -5.21 -8.06
CA ILE A 385 -14.71 -3.97 -8.63
C ILE A 385 -15.14 -3.01 -7.51
N HIS A 386 -15.91 -3.52 -6.54
CA HIS A 386 -16.40 -2.71 -5.42
C HIS A 386 -15.28 -2.27 -4.47
N ASN A 387 -14.48 -3.21 -4.00
CA ASN A 387 -13.45 -2.97 -2.99
C ASN A 387 -12.37 -2.01 -3.50
N THR A 388 -11.94 -2.16 -4.76
CA THR A 388 -11.02 -1.22 -5.42
C THR A 388 -11.63 0.18 -5.49
N ALA A 389 -12.85 0.32 -6.02
CA ALA A 389 -13.53 1.62 -6.13
C ALA A 389 -13.75 2.29 -4.77
N HIS A 390 -14.20 1.53 -3.76
CA HIS A 390 -14.46 2.02 -2.41
C HIS A 390 -13.19 2.53 -1.74
N TYR A 391 -12.08 1.79 -1.87
CA TYR A 391 -10.81 2.15 -1.27
C TYR A 391 -10.15 3.36 -1.94
N HIS A 392 -10.27 3.51 -3.26
CA HIS A 392 -9.81 4.73 -3.94
C HIS A 392 -10.70 5.94 -3.60
N GLY A 393 -12.01 5.75 -3.47
CA GLY A 393 -12.93 6.77 -2.95
C GLY A 393 -12.54 7.26 -1.56
N PHE A 394 -12.09 6.35 -0.68
CA PHE A 394 -11.55 6.71 0.64
C PHE A 394 -10.31 7.61 0.53
N PHE A 395 -9.35 7.31 -0.36
CA PHE A 395 -8.19 8.19 -0.57
C PHE A 395 -8.58 9.55 -1.16
N GLY A 396 -9.61 9.62 -2.01
CA GLY A 396 -10.18 10.89 -2.47
C GLY A 396 -10.74 11.72 -1.30
N ALA A 397 -11.60 11.11 -0.48
CA ALA A 397 -12.16 11.74 0.70
C ALA A 397 -11.08 12.17 1.71
N LEU A 398 -9.99 11.41 1.82
CA LEU A 398 -8.82 11.76 2.62
C LEU A 398 -8.15 13.03 2.12
N ARG A 399 -7.90 13.16 0.81
CA ARG A 399 -7.33 14.38 0.22
C ARG A 399 -8.26 15.58 0.42
N ASP A 400 -9.57 15.40 0.22
CA ASP A 400 -10.57 16.45 0.45
C ASP A 400 -10.63 16.90 1.92
N ALA A 401 -10.55 15.95 2.86
CA ALA A 401 -10.53 16.23 4.29
C ALA A 401 -9.25 17.00 4.69
N LEU A 402 -8.09 16.65 4.13
CA LEU A 402 -6.84 17.41 4.33
C LEU A 402 -6.92 18.81 3.71
N ALA A 403 -7.49 18.94 2.51
CA ALA A 403 -7.67 20.23 1.85
C ALA A 403 -8.59 21.16 2.66
N THR A 404 -9.64 20.62 3.27
CA THR A 404 -10.68 21.37 3.98
C THR A 404 -10.51 21.43 5.50
N ASP A 405 -9.40 20.92 6.04
CA ASP A 405 -9.13 20.88 7.50
C ASP A 405 -10.15 20.06 8.31
N LYS A 406 -10.67 18.98 7.71
CA LYS A 406 -11.71 18.09 8.27
C LYS A 406 -11.20 16.67 8.51
N LEU A 407 -9.90 16.47 8.64
CA LEU A 407 -9.31 15.14 8.86
C LEU A 407 -9.87 14.47 10.11
N ASP A 408 -10.04 15.20 11.22
CA ASP A 408 -10.62 14.67 12.45
C ASP A 408 -12.05 14.15 12.27
N LEU A 409 -12.85 14.84 11.44
CA LEU A 409 -14.22 14.41 11.13
C LEU A 409 -14.20 13.13 10.29
N LEU A 410 -13.32 13.06 9.29
CA LEU A 410 -13.13 11.85 8.49
C LEU A 410 -12.70 10.68 9.36
N LYS A 411 -11.72 10.88 10.26
CA LYS A 411 -11.26 9.86 11.21
C LYS A 411 -12.40 9.35 12.07
N ARG A 412 -13.16 10.23 12.72
CA ARG A 412 -14.34 9.83 13.50
C ARG A 412 -15.33 9.04 12.66
N ARG A 413 -15.58 9.45 11.41
CA ARG A 413 -16.52 8.76 10.54
C ARG A 413 -16.05 7.35 10.13
N VAL A 414 -14.79 7.22 9.75
CA VAL A 414 -14.19 5.93 9.35
C VAL A 414 -14.11 4.97 10.54
N LEU A 415 -13.77 5.48 11.73
CA LEU A 415 -13.56 4.67 12.93
C LEU A 415 -14.84 4.32 13.70
N ARG A 416 -15.97 5.01 13.47
CA ARG A 416 -17.25 4.77 14.17
C ARG A 416 -17.70 3.31 14.13
N GLY A 417 -17.42 2.58 13.04
CA GLY A 417 -17.79 1.16 12.92
C GLY A 417 -17.02 0.20 13.85
N ARG A 418 -15.97 0.67 14.53
CA ARG A 418 -15.15 -0.14 15.45
C ARG A 418 -15.78 -0.23 16.84
N GLU A 419 -16.48 0.80 17.29
CA GLU A 419 -17.13 0.84 18.61
C GLU A 419 -18.26 -0.19 18.74
N ASP A 420 -18.94 -0.52 17.63
CA ASP A 420 -20.01 -1.53 17.58
C ASP A 420 -19.50 -2.99 17.52
N PHE A 421 -18.18 -3.20 17.29
CA PHE A 421 -17.58 -4.54 17.08
C PHE A 421 -16.88 -5.09 18.33
N GLU A 422 -16.56 -4.24 19.30
CA GLU A 422 -15.87 -4.61 20.56
C GLU A 422 -16.84 -4.71 21.76
N GLY A 423 -18.15 -4.69 21.51
CA GLY A 423 -19.23 -4.80 22.52
C GLY A 423 -19.83 -6.18 22.70
#